data_AF-A0A958YLU0-F1
#
_entry.id   AF-A0A958YLU0-F1
#
_cell.length_a   1.000
_cell.length_b   1.000
_cell.length_c   1.000
_cell.angle_alpha   90.00
_cell.angle_beta   90.00
_cell.angle_gamma   90.00
#
_symmetry.space_group_name_H-M   'P 1'
#
loop_
_entity.id
_entity.type
_entity.pdbx_description
1 polymer ?
#
loop_
_entity_poly.entity_id
_entity_poly.type
_entity_poly.pdbx_seq_one_letter_code
_entity_poly.pdbx_strand_id
1 'polypeptide(L)'
;MENSDLYDLAVKMGLALIRTNYKLEAKEEAFQSDMVTSAFKLLGQSLDFDGKKKLTLYDTVAKALGINTKDKERYSIGEQVENANPFAAMERFTSTYGNHIKMDLFAKGVRRLEAEGKNPIDHKDDYKRLANAINTLTGRASLGRFDSISPELNALFFSIRFATSTFNKLNPFYYGVVLRDSENPTKPSVAQKMAMSQMITYVSTTTAFILAVQALGGEDDDGNKIVQIETNPTSSDFGKLKIGNIRFDPWGGHMQWVNLFSRIATGEMKKSNGKVVNLGEGDNDTLLDKIVDFGVGKANPTVATGIRFLRAKEEIDGVKRDKYGNEISVEEELKKMYPIYWQGIKEVIKENPEKGKELSFALTALGFLGVNNQVYGLGEKYQFKSYAKDVKNEMSVKRGQFLRPNDKAVTDESELDANFENFKTLHEQNYDDLLKRIKKETDQISFGDIIKMLKAGGHSEKDIDNLLQGKYPEMIKIKDNTLKTKIELIESRLKDSEKDKLDIMVKDVLKKAFFYNRKVDEYNYFLNVR
;
A
#
# COMPACT_ATOMS: atom_id res chain seq x y z
N MET A 1 -4.44 37.53 8.05
CA MET A 1 -3.08 36.97 7.89
C MET A 1 -2.44 37.47 6.60
N GLU A 2 -3.17 37.50 5.47
CA GLU A 2 -2.65 37.84 4.13
C GLU A 2 -2.27 39.32 3.92
N ASN A 3 -2.61 40.25 4.82
CA ASN A 3 -2.33 41.69 4.70
C ASN A 3 -1.29 42.19 5.72
N SER A 4 -0.22 41.42 5.98
CA SER A 4 0.82 41.80 6.95
C SER A 4 2.19 41.82 6.29
N ASP A 5 3.08 42.72 6.72
CA ASP A 5 4.46 42.82 6.22
C ASP A 5 5.22 41.48 6.34
N LEU A 6 4.92 40.71 7.40
CA LEU A 6 5.50 39.39 7.59
C LEU A 6 5.01 38.37 6.55
N TYR A 7 3.75 38.46 6.14
CA TYR A 7 3.20 37.61 5.07
C TYR A 7 3.84 37.95 3.73
N ASP A 8 3.95 39.23 3.40
CA ASP A 8 4.61 39.68 2.16
C ASP A 8 6.08 39.28 2.14
N LEU A 9 6.76 39.41 3.28
CA LEU A 9 8.12 38.91 3.44
C LEU A 9 8.17 37.38 3.23
N ALA A 10 7.27 36.62 3.85
CA ALA A 10 7.24 35.17 3.73
C ALA A 10 7.06 34.73 2.26
N VAL A 11 6.11 35.33 1.55
CA VAL A 11 5.88 35.08 0.11
C VAL A 11 7.12 35.45 -0.70
N LYS A 12 7.72 36.62 -0.45
CA LYS A 12 8.93 37.08 -1.14
C LYS A 12 10.14 36.17 -0.91
N MET A 13 10.21 35.51 0.24
CA MET A 13 11.26 34.55 0.59
C MET A 13 10.99 33.14 0.08
N GLY A 14 9.85 32.91 -0.58
CA GLY A 14 9.49 31.63 -1.19
C GLY A 14 8.81 30.65 -0.24
N LEU A 15 8.19 31.14 0.85
CA LEU A 15 7.34 30.30 1.70
C LEU A 15 6.10 29.86 0.90
N ALA A 16 5.89 28.55 0.78
CA ALA A 16 4.86 27.96 -0.07
C ALA A 16 3.48 28.06 0.59
N LEU A 17 2.88 29.25 0.59
CA LEU A 17 1.54 29.51 1.12
C LEU A 17 0.47 29.23 0.06
N ILE A 18 -0.63 28.62 0.46
CA ILE A 18 -1.74 28.26 -0.45
C ILE A 18 -2.82 29.34 -0.35
N ARG A 19 -3.28 29.89 -1.48
CA ARG A 19 -4.42 30.83 -1.46
C ARG A 19 -5.68 30.09 -1.01
N THR A 20 -6.35 30.64 0.00
CA THR A 20 -7.49 29.99 0.67
C THR A 20 -8.84 30.20 -0.05
N ASN A 21 -8.88 31.07 -1.07
CA ASN A 21 -10.11 31.38 -1.81
C ASN A 21 -10.53 30.28 -2.81
N TYR A 22 -11.83 29.97 -2.76
CA TYR A 22 -12.54 28.75 -3.21
C TYR A 22 -12.72 28.55 -4.74
N LYS A 23 -11.93 29.16 -5.62
CA LYS A 23 -12.01 28.80 -7.05
C LYS A 23 -11.03 27.67 -7.36
N LEU A 24 -11.59 26.47 -7.57
CA LEU A 24 -10.93 25.18 -7.86
C LEU A 24 -9.82 25.27 -8.93
N GLU A 25 -9.90 26.24 -9.84
CA GLU A 25 -8.99 26.41 -10.98
C GLU A 25 -7.54 26.79 -10.61
N ALA A 26 -7.26 27.17 -9.35
CA ALA A 26 -5.94 27.66 -8.94
C ALA A 26 -5.10 26.68 -8.10
N LYS A 27 -5.50 25.41 -7.97
CA LYS A 27 -4.81 24.46 -7.10
C LYS A 27 -3.98 23.45 -7.90
N GLU A 28 -2.65 23.65 -7.91
CA GLU A 28 -1.66 22.80 -8.59
C GLU A 28 -1.65 21.31 -8.15
N GLU A 29 -2.37 20.91 -7.10
CA GLU A 29 -2.21 19.58 -6.45
C GLU A 29 -3.52 18.88 -6.02
N ALA A 30 -4.68 19.23 -6.60
CA ALA A 30 -5.99 18.77 -6.13
C ALA A 30 -6.61 17.61 -6.93
N PHE A 31 -5.83 16.65 -7.44
CA PHE A 31 -6.31 15.57 -8.32
C PHE A 31 -7.46 14.72 -7.72
N GLN A 32 -7.48 14.48 -6.40
CA GLN A 32 -8.60 13.77 -5.74
C GLN A 32 -9.78 14.67 -5.39
N SER A 33 -9.54 15.96 -5.14
CA SER A 33 -10.61 16.91 -4.84
C SER A 33 -11.49 17.10 -6.07
N ASP A 34 -10.91 17.18 -7.27
CA ASP A 34 -11.69 17.40 -8.50
C ASP A 34 -12.63 16.24 -8.83
N MET A 35 -12.20 14.99 -8.68
CA MET A 35 -13.06 13.82 -8.97
C MET A 35 -14.20 13.68 -7.95
N VAL A 36 -13.90 13.83 -6.65
CA VAL A 36 -14.90 13.74 -5.57
C VAL A 36 -15.83 14.95 -5.59
N THR A 37 -15.29 16.15 -5.79
CA THR A 37 -16.10 17.37 -5.95
C THR A 37 -16.97 17.30 -7.20
N SER A 38 -16.47 16.73 -8.30
CA SER A 38 -17.30 16.45 -9.48
C SER A 38 -18.40 15.43 -9.20
N ALA A 39 -18.14 14.41 -8.38
CA ALA A 39 -19.18 13.46 -7.96
C ALA A 39 -20.25 14.14 -7.07
N PHE A 40 -19.86 15.00 -6.13
CA PHE A 40 -20.79 15.79 -5.32
C PHE A 40 -21.58 16.80 -6.17
N LYS A 41 -20.95 17.39 -7.18
CA LYS A 41 -21.60 18.27 -8.15
C LYS A 41 -22.63 17.52 -8.99
N LEU A 42 -22.29 16.33 -9.49
CA LEU A 42 -23.22 15.45 -10.23
C LEU A 42 -24.37 14.99 -9.34
N LEU A 43 -24.09 14.62 -8.08
CA LEU A 43 -25.12 14.29 -7.09
C LEU A 43 -26.03 15.49 -6.82
N GLY A 44 -25.47 16.68 -6.60
CA GLY A 44 -26.22 17.92 -6.42
C GLY A 44 -27.13 18.21 -7.62
N GLN A 45 -26.59 18.12 -8.84
CA GLN A 45 -27.37 18.28 -10.09
C GLN A 45 -28.49 17.24 -10.24
N SER A 46 -28.24 16.00 -9.84
CA SER A 46 -29.25 14.92 -9.91
C SER A 46 -30.38 15.07 -8.88
N LEU A 47 -30.13 15.78 -7.78
CA LEU A 47 -31.08 16.01 -6.69
C LEU A 47 -31.82 17.36 -6.83
N ASP A 48 -31.37 18.23 -7.74
CA ASP A 48 -31.92 19.56 -7.95
C ASP A 48 -32.99 19.57 -9.06
N PHE A 49 -34.15 18.99 -8.75
CA PHE A 49 -35.24 18.82 -9.72
C PHE A 49 -36.01 20.12 -10.05
N ASP A 50 -35.95 21.13 -9.17
CA ASP A 50 -36.75 22.37 -9.32
C ASP A 50 -35.91 23.65 -9.43
N GLY A 51 -34.60 23.60 -9.14
CA GLY A 51 -33.69 24.76 -9.19
C GLY A 51 -34.06 25.88 -8.21
N LYS A 52 -35.02 25.66 -7.31
CA LYS A 52 -35.56 26.72 -6.45
C LYS A 52 -34.62 26.95 -5.27
N LYS A 53 -34.14 28.19 -5.13
CA LYS A 53 -33.29 28.59 -4.00
C LYS A 53 -34.10 28.63 -2.71
N LYS A 54 -33.71 27.77 -1.76
CA LYS A 54 -34.35 27.60 -0.45
C LYS A 54 -33.34 27.97 0.65
N LEU A 55 -33.84 28.23 1.86
CA LEU A 55 -32.97 28.32 3.04
C LEU A 55 -32.25 26.98 3.22
N THR A 56 -31.04 27.02 3.79
CA THR A 56 -30.35 25.77 4.12
C THR A 56 -31.13 24.97 5.16
N LEU A 57 -30.88 23.66 5.25
CA LEU A 57 -31.46 22.83 6.32
C LEU A 57 -31.15 23.44 7.70
N TYR A 58 -29.93 23.94 7.90
CA TYR A 58 -29.51 24.62 9.12
C TYR A 58 -30.32 25.91 9.39
N ASP A 59 -30.47 26.78 8.39
CA ASP A 59 -31.24 28.03 8.54
C ASP A 59 -32.74 27.78 8.73
N THR A 60 -33.25 26.67 8.18
CA THR A 60 -34.63 26.23 8.37
C THR A 60 -34.87 25.77 9.81
N VAL A 61 -33.92 25.02 10.38
CA VAL A 61 -33.92 24.65 11.80
C VAL A 61 -33.73 25.88 12.69
N ALA A 62 -32.81 26.78 12.36
CA ALA A 62 -32.59 28.03 13.08
C ALA A 62 -33.86 28.90 13.09
N LYS A 63 -34.56 29.00 11.95
CA LYS A 63 -35.85 29.68 11.84
C LYS A 63 -36.93 29.02 12.71
N ALA A 64 -36.97 27.69 12.75
CA ALA A 64 -37.89 26.93 13.61
C ALA A 64 -37.60 27.13 15.11
N LEU A 65 -36.34 27.40 15.46
CA LEU A 65 -35.89 27.75 16.81
C LEU A 65 -36.02 29.26 17.14
N GLY A 66 -36.69 30.04 16.28
CA GLY A 66 -36.95 31.46 16.51
C GLY A 66 -35.79 32.40 16.18
N ILE A 67 -34.71 31.90 15.57
CA ILE A 67 -33.56 32.70 15.14
C ILE A 67 -33.90 33.42 13.83
N ASN A 68 -33.65 34.74 13.77
CA ASN A 68 -33.94 35.55 12.58
C ASN A 68 -33.01 35.15 11.41
N THR A 69 -33.62 34.77 10.29
CA THR A 69 -32.92 34.28 9.08
C THR A 69 -33.20 35.13 7.83
N LYS A 70 -33.72 36.36 8.00
CA LYS A 70 -34.12 37.23 6.87
C LYS A 70 -32.98 37.54 5.89
N ASP A 71 -31.76 37.71 6.38
CA ASP A 71 -30.59 38.12 5.57
C ASP A 71 -29.72 36.93 5.11
N LYS A 72 -30.18 35.69 5.33
CA LYS A 72 -29.41 34.50 4.97
C LYS A 72 -29.56 34.18 3.49
N GLU A 73 -28.42 33.91 2.84
CA GLU A 73 -28.38 33.48 1.45
C GLU A 73 -29.17 32.18 1.25
N ARG A 74 -29.86 32.10 0.10
CA ARG A 74 -30.65 30.93 -0.29
C ARG A 74 -29.93 30.18 -1.39
N TYR A 75 -29.95 28.86 -1.29
CA TYR A 75 -29.26 27.95 -2.19
C TYR A 75 -30.25 26.91 -2.72
N SER A 76 -30.11 26.50 -3.98
CA SER A 76 -30.86 25.33 -4.49
C SER A 76 -30.42 24.05 -3.75
N ILE A 77 -31.18 22.96 -3.89
CA ILE A 77 -30.79 21.68 -3.27
C ILE A 77 -29.45 21.21 -3.83
N GLY A 78 -29.21 21.42 -5.12
CA GLY A 78 -27.92 21.12 -5.76
C GLY A 78 -26.78 21.95 -5.18
N GLU A 79 -26.97 23.27 -5.06
CA GLU A 79 -25.98 24.16 -4.44
C GLU A 79 -25.70 23.80 -2.97
N GLN A 80 -26.72 23.36 -2.21
CA GLN A 80 -26.55 22.92 -0.82
C GLN A 80 -25.74 21.62 -0.71
N VAL A 81 -26.00 20.64 -1.59
CA VAL A 81 -25.24 19.38 -1.64
C VAL A 81 -23.79 19.62 -2.07
N GLU A 82 -23.56 20.51 -3.04
CA GLU A 82 -22.21 20.92 -3.45
C GLU A 82 -21.47 21.64 -2.31
N ASN A 83 -22.13 22.58 -1.62
CA ASN A 83 -21.55 23.33 -0.50
C ASN A 83 -21.35 22.48 0.77
N ALA A 84 -22.13 21.42 0.95
CA ALA A 84 -22.00 20.47 2.05
C ALA A 84 -20.85 19.47 1.84
N ASN A 85 -20.09 19.56 0.74
CA ASN A 85 -18.96 18.68 0.45
C ASN A 85 -17.92 18.73 1.60
N PRO A 86 -17.84 17.68 2.44
CA PRO A 86 -16.96 17.68 3.60
C PRO A 86 -15.48 17.66 3.19
N PHE A 87 -15.16 17.21 1.96
CA PHE A 87 -13.80 17.23 1.43
C PHE A 87 -13.35 18.64 1.08
N ALA A 88 -14.22 19.46 0.49
CA ALA A 88 -13.91 20.86 0.21
C ALA A 88 -13.71 21.66 1.51
N ALA A 89 -14.51 21.39 2.55
CA ALA A 89 -14.32 21.97 3.87
C ALA A 89 -13.00 21.50 4.53
N MET A 90 -12.70 20.20 4.46
CA MET A 90 -11.45 19.61 4.97
C MET A 90 -10.22 20.16 4.24
N GLU A 91 -10.31 20.37 2.92
CA GLU A 91 -9.23 20.91 2.12
C GLU A 91 -8.95 22.38 2.48
N ARG A 92 -10.00 23.20 2.67
CA ARG A 92 -9.87 24.56 3.19
C ARG A 92 -9.28 24.59 4.60
N PHE A 93 -9.72 23.67 5.46
CA PHE A 93 -9.17 23.54 6.80
C PHE A 93 -7.68 23.19 6.74
N THR A 94 -7.30 22.17 5.96
CA THR A 94 -5.93 21.70 5.82
C THR A 94 -5.01 22.78 5.23
N SER A 95 -5.47 23.53 4.22
CA SER A 95 -4.69 24.62 3.63
C SER A 95 -4.54 25.81 4.58
N THR A 96 -5.62 26.21 5.25
CA THR A 96 -5.63 27.34 6.20
C THR A 96 -4.76 27.03 7.41
N TYR A 97 -4.95 25.86 8.01
CA TYR A 97 -4.16 25.40 9.16
C TYR A 97 -2.69 25.18 8.76
N GLY A 98 -2.44 24.61 7.59
CA GLY A 98 -1.09 24.47 7.05
C GLY A 98 -0.38 25.81 6.85
N ASN A 99 -1.08 26.83 6.34
CA ASN A 99 -0.55 28.19 6.24
C ASN A 99 -0.25 28.79 7.62
N HIS A 100 -1.15 28.60 8.58
CA HIS A 100 -0.94 29.07 9.95
C HIS A 100 0.34 28.47 10.56
N ILE A 101 0.54 27.14 10.44
CA ILE A 101 1.77 26.48 10.92
C ILE A 101 3.02 27.09 10.25
N LYS A 102 2.99 27.24 8.92
CA LYS A 102 4.13 27.80 8.18
C LYS A 102 4.44 29.23 8.63
N MET A 103 3.42 30.07 8.79
CA MET A 103 3.59 31.45 9.22
C MET A 103 4.08 31.56 10.66
N ASP A 104 3.61 30.71 11.57
CA ASP A 104 4.11 30.67 12.95
C ASP A 104 5.59 30.24 13.02
N LEU A 105 5.95 29.18 12.29
CA LEU A 105 7.35 28.76 12.16
C LEU A 105 8.21 29.84 11.53
N PHE A 106 7.72 30.51 10.48
CA PHE A 106 8.43 31.59 9.81
C PHE A 106 8.64 32.77 10.75
N ALA A 107 7.61 33.21 11.46
CA ALA A 107 7.71 34.27 12.48
C ALA A 107 8.76 33.94 13.55
N LYS A 108 8.75 32.71 14.07
CA LYS A 108 9.74 32.24 15.06
C LYS A 108 11.16 32.23 14.49
N GLY A 109 11.32 31.84 13.23
CA GLY A 109 12.61 31.85 12.55
C GLY A 109 13.13 33.25 12.27
N VAL A 110 12.26 34.16 11.81
CA VAL A 110 12.59 35.58 11.57
C VAL A 110 13.11 36.22 12.86
N ARG A 111 12.40 36.07 13.99
CA ARG A 111 12.85 36.59 15.28
C ARG A 111 14.23 36.08 15.70
N ARG A 112 14.56 34.82 15.35
CA ARG A 112 15.88 34.23 15.64
C ARG A 112 16.96 34.79 14.72
N LEU A 113 16.64 35.02 13.45
CA LEU A 113 17.56 35.67 12.50
C LEU A 113 17.84 37.11 12.94
N GLU A 114 16.82 37.87 13.31
CA GLU A 114 16.95 39.23 13.85
C GLU A 114 17.78 39.25 15.13
N ALA A 115 17.59 38.27 16.04
CA ALA A 115 18.40 38.12 17.25
C ALA A 115 19.88 37.77 16.96
N GLU A 116 20.18 37.16 15.82
CA GLU A 116 21.54 36.93 15.32
C GLU A 116 22.08 38.16 14.52
N GLY A 117 21.35 39.27 14.47
CA GLY A 117 21.72 40.50 13.76
C GLY A 117 21.40 40.50 12.26
N LYS A 118 20.66 39.51 11.76
CA LYS A 118 20.37 39.32 10.34
C LYS A 118 19.06 39.97 9.92
N ASN A 119 19.11 40.82 8.91
CA ASN A 119 17.94 41.51 8.36
C ASN A 119 17.53 40.95 6.96
N PRO A 120 16.26 41.10 6.54
CA PRO A 120 15.76 40.51 5.31
C PRO A 120 16.32 41.11 4.00
N ILE A 121 16.98 42.27 4.06
CA ILE A 121 17.53 42.96 2.89
C ILE A 121 18.94 42.45 2.62
N ASP A 122 19.83 42.57 3.61
CA ASP A 122 21.25 42.21 3.46
C ASP A 122 21.45 40.70 3.55
N HIS A 123 20.63 39.99 4.33
CA HIS A 123 20.77 38.55 4.60
C HIS A 123 19.64 37.73 3.96
N LYS A 124 19.23 38.12 2.74
CA LYS A 124 18.09 37.53 2.02
C LYS A 124 18.16 36.01 1.93
N ASP A 125 19.36 35.44 1.76
CA ASP A 125 19.53 34.00 1.59
C ASP A 125 19.26 33.22 2.87
N ASP A 126 19.49 33.78 4.06
CA ASP A 126 19.11 33.15 5.33
C ASP A 126 17.59 33.02 5.49
N TYR A 127 16.86 34.05 5.07
CA TYR A 127 15.40 34.07 5.11
C TYR A 127 14.80 33.11 4.08
N LYS A 128 15.37 33.02 2.88
CA LYS A 128 15.01 32.00 1.88
C LYS A 128 15.30 30.59 2.36
N ARG A 129 16.45 30.39 3.02
CA ARG A 129 16.83 29.09 3.59
C ARG A 129 15.88 28.67 4.71
N LEU A 130 15.46 29.61 5.54
CA LEU A 130 14.40 29.41 6.53
C LEU A 130 13.08 29.00 5.87
N ALA A 131 12.64 29.70 4.81
CA ALA A 131 11.44 29.33 4.06
C ALA A 131 11.56 27.93 3.43
N ASN A 132 12.71 27.57 2.87
CA ASN A 132 12.98 26.22 2.34
C ASN A 132 12.88 25.14 3.43
N ALA A 133 13.46 25.39 4.61
CA ALA A 133 13.34 24.49 5.75
C ALA A 133 11.88 24.26 6.14
N ILE A 134 11.10 25.33 6.26
CA ILE A 134 9.68 25.24 6.64
C ILE A 134 8.86 24.53 5.54
N ASN A 135 9.10 24.85 4.27
CA ASN A 135 8.48 24.17 3.13
C ASN A 135 8.77 22.67 3.17
N THR A 136 10.02 22.27 3.42
CA THR A 136 10.40 20.86 3.52
C THR A 136 9.73 20.17 4.71
N LEU A 137 9.73 20.80 5.89
CA LEU A 137 9.08 20.27 7.09
C LEU A 137 7.57 20.05 6.90
N THR A 138 6.93 20.93 6.13
CA THR A 138 5.48 20.93 5.89
C THR A 138 5.05 20.20 4.61
N GLY A 139 5.94 19.44 3.97
CA GLY A 139 5.59 18.60 2.82
C GLY A 139 5.51 19.34 1.47
N ARG A 140 6.07 20.55 1.38
CA ARG A 140 6.03 21.46 0.22
C ARG A 140 7.42 21.85 -0.27
N ALA A 141 8.38 20.92 -0.21
CA ALA A 141 9.75 21.19 -0.65
C ALA A 141 9.79 21.72 -2.09
N SER A 142 10.71 22.64 -2.35
CA SER A 142 11.06 23.06 -3.72
C SER A 142 11.69 21.89 -4.46
N LEU A 143 11.35 21.74 -5.74
CA LEU A 143 11.96 20.80 -6.68
C LEU A 143 13.21 21.40 -7.35
N GLY A 144 13.63 22.60 -6.93
CA GLY A 144 14.75 23.34 -7.47
C GLY A 144 14.53 23.66 -8.94
N ARG A 145 15.44 23.21 -9.80
CA ARG A 145 15.37 23.40 -11.27
C ARG A 145 14.14 22.79 -11.93
N PHE A 146 13.43 21.89 -11.24
CA PHE A 146 12.24 21.22 -11.75
C PHE A 146 10.94 21.84 -11.25
N ASP A 147 10.98 22.96 -10.52
CA ASP A 147 9.77 23.66 -10.09
C ASP A 147 8.91 24.11 -11.28
N SER A 148 9.53 24.40 -12.43
CA SER A 148 8.84 24.79 -13.67
C SER A 148 8.01 23.68 -14.32
N ILE A 149 8.33 22.41 -14.05
CA ILE A 149 7.61 21.23 -14.57
C ILE A 149 6.78 20.54 -13.48
N SER A 150 6.57 21.23 -12.35
CA SER A 150 5.82 20.67 -11.24
C SER A 150 4.38 20.28 -11.61
N PRO A 151 3.64 21.02 -12.44
CA PRO A 151 2.29 20.61 -12.87
C PRO A 151 2.28 19.26 -13.59
N GLU A 152 3.25 19.02 -14.48
CA GLU A 152 3.40 17.77 -15.22
C GLU A 152 3.85 16.63 -14.30
N LEU A 153 4.73 16.91 -13.34
CA LEU A 153 5.13 15.91 -12.34
C LEU A 153 3.97 15.53 -11.41
N ASN A 154 3.08 16.47 -11.08
CA ASN A 154 1.86 16.20 -10.31
C ASN A 154 0.82 15.42 -11.13
N ALA A 155 0.85 15.52 -12.47
CA ALA A 155 0.05 14.66 -13.34
C ALA A 155 0.55 13.21 -13.40
N LEU A 156 1.79 12.95 -12.94
CA LEU A 156 2.39 11.61 -12.90
C LEU A 156 2.44 11.01 -11.49
N PHE A 157 2.65 11.84 -10.47
CA PHE A 157 2.82 11.43 -9.08
C PHE A 157 1.74 11.98 -8.16
N PHE A 158 1.37 11.23 -7.12
CA PHE A 158 0.34 11.65 -6.17
C PHE A 158 0.69 12.96 -5.45
N SER A 159 1.97 13.15 -5.12
CA SER A 159 2.51 14.44 -4.65
C SER A 159 4.04 14.39 -4.65
N ILE A 160 4.67 14.91 -5.70
CA ILE A 160 6.13 14.91 -5.85
C ILE A 160 6.82 15.79 -4.79
N ARG A 161 6.21 16.92 -4.40
CA ARG A 161 6.77 17.82 -3.37
C ARG A 161 6.82 17.16 -2.00
N PHE A 162 5.79 16.41 -1.62
CA PHE A 162 5.81 15.61 -0.39
C PHE A 162 6.86 14.49 -0.42
N ALA A 163 7.04 13.82 -1.56
CA ALA A 163 8.09 12.83 -1.75
C ALA A 163 9.48 13.46 -1.55
N THR A 164 9.75 14.59 -2.19
CA THR A 164 10.98 15.38 -2.03
C THR A 164 11.18 15.84 -0.59
N SER A 165 10.12 16.33 0.06
CA SER A 165 10.17 16.71 1.48
C SER A 165 10.56 15.54 2.37
N THR A 166 9.98 14.37 2.12
CA THR A 166 10.27 13.15 2.90
C THR A 166 11.71 12.70 2.70
N PHE A 167 12.18 12.72 1.45
CA PHE A 167 13.58 12.46 1.12
C PHE A 167 14.54 13.43 1.83
N ASN A 168 14.31 14.74 1.71
CA ASN A 168 15.14 15.76 2.35
C ASN A 168 15.20 15.61 3.87
N LYS A 169 14.05 15.31 4.52
CA LYS A 169 14.00 15.09 5.97
C LYS A 169 14.84 13.91 6.46
N LEU A 170 15.00 12.89 5.62
CA LEU A 170 15.80 11.69 5.93
C LEU A 170 17.25 11.79 5.46
N ASN A 171 17.58 12.78 4.61
CA ASN A 171 18.90 12.91 4.00
C ASN A 171 19.81 13.82 4.85
N PRO A 172 20.92 13.31 5.43
CA PRO A 172 21.86 14.13 6.21
C PRO A 172 22.46 15.30 5.41
N PHE A 173 22.60 15.16 4.08
CA PHE A 173 23.10 16.23 3.21
C PHE A 173 22.19 17.47 3.23
N TYR A 174 20.89 17.28 3.39
CA TYR A 174 19.94 18.39 3.50
C TYR A 174 20.28 19.28 4.72
N TYR A 175 20.53 18.65 5.87
CA TYR A 175 20.90 19.37 7.08
C TYR A 175 22.34 19.90 7.02
N GLY A 176 23.30 19.10 6.58
CA GLY A 176 24.72 19.44 6.63
C GLY A 176 25.20 20.40 5.54
N VAL A 177 24.51 20.44 4.39
CA VAL A 177 24.93 21.22 3.22
C VAL A 177 23.86 22.21 2.78
N VAL A 178 22.63 21.74 2.51
CA VAL A 178 21.57 22.62 1.95
C VAL A 178 21.15 23.71 2.94
N LEU A 179 21.00 23.34 4.21
CA LEU A 179 20.62 24.29 5.26
C LEU A 179 21.83 24.97 5.92
N ARG A 180 23.07 24.71 5.48
CA ARG A 180 24.24 25.34 6.09
C ARG A 180 24.27 26.84 5.84
N ASP A 181 24.69 27.58 6.86
CA ASP A 181 24.99 29.00 6.72
C ASP A 181 26.16 29.17 5.75
N SER A 182 25.96 29.98 4.71
CA SER A 182 26.95 30.26 3.68
C SER A 182 28.06 31.20 4.15
N GLU A 183 27.74 32.11 5.08
CA GLU A 183 28.68 33.11 5.61
C GLU A 183 29.48 32.54 6.78
N ASN A 184 28.85 31.68 7.58
CA ASN A 184 29.52 31.04 8.71
C ASN A 184 29.30 29.52 8.75
N PRO A 185 30.02 28.75 7.92
CA PRO A 185 29.82 27.29 7.82
C PRO A 185 30.20 26.52 9.09
N THR A 186 30.85 27.17 10.06
CA THR A 186 31.23 26.56 11.35
C THR A 186 30.10 26.60 12.38
N LYS A 187 29.06 27.41 12.16
CA LYS A 187 27.90 27.55 13.06
C LYS A 187 26.62 27.07 12.36
N PRO A 188 25.76 26.28 13.04
CA PRO A 188 24.47 25.91 12.49
C PRO A 188 23.59 27.15 12.26
N SER A 189 23.02 27.28 11.07
CA SER A 189 22.04 28.33 10.73
C SER A 189 20.75 28.19 11.54
N VAL A 190 19.95 29.26 11.60
CA VAL A 190 18.60 29.21 12.18
C VAL A 190 17.74 28.15 11.51
N ALA A 191 17.85 27.99 10.19
CA ALA A 191 17.12 26.99 9.42
C ALA A 191 17.53 25.56 9.80
N GLN A 192 18.84 25.29 9.97
CA GLN A 192 19.36 24.01 10.47
C GLN A 192 18.82 23.69 11.85
N LYS A 193 18.99 24.62 12.80
CA LYS A 193 18.52 24.46 14.18
C LYS A 193 17.03 24.14 14.22
N MET A 194 16.22 24.85 13.43
CA MET A 194 14.79 24.62 13.33
C MET A 194 14.47 23.24 12.74
N ALA A 195 15.04 22.90 11.58
CA ALA A 195 14.77 21.63 10.92
C ALA A 195 15.17 20.43 11.79
N MET A 196 16.35 20.47 12.41
CA MET A 196 16.82 19.41 13.31
C MET A 196 15.94 19.30 14.56
N SER A 197 15.62 20.44 15.20
CA SER A 197 14.75 20.44 16.39
C SER A 197 13.36 19.87 16.09
N GLN A 198 12.78 20.20 14.93
CA GLN A 198 11.50 19.67 14.50
C GLN A 198 11.58 18.17 14.19
N MET A 199 12.66 17.70 13.55
CA MET A 199 12.85 16.27 13.28
C MET A 199 13.05 15.47 14.58
N ILE A 200 13.83 15.99 15.54
CA ILE A 200 14.00 15.37 16.87
C ILE A 200 12.66 15.31 17.60
N THR A 201 11.90 16.41 17.58
CA THR A 201 10.57 16.47 18.21
C THR A 201 9.64 15.45 17.57
N TYR A 202 9.59 15.40 16.24
CA TYR A 202 8.79 14.43 15.49
C TYR A 202 9.15 12.99 15.85
N VAL A 203 10.43 12.62 15.84
CA VAL A 203 10.88 11.25 16.15
C VAL A 203 10.60 10.89 17.60
N SER A 204 10.95 11.78 18.55
CA SER A 204 10.76 11.51 19.99
C SER A 204 9.28 11.41 20.36
N THR A 205 8.43 12.35 19.89
CA THR A 205 6.99 12.33 20.18
C THR A 205 6.29 11.14 19.54
N THR A 206 6.62 10.80 18.30
CA THR A 206 6.04 9.63 17.62
C THR A 206 6.48 8.32 18.30
N THR A 207 7.76 8.22 18.68
CA THR A 207 8.27 7.06 19.42
C THR A 207 7.61 6.93 20.78
N ALA A 208 7.50 8.02 21.54
CA ALA A 208 6.83 8.05 22.83
C ALA A 208 5.35 7.62 22.70
N PHE A 209 4.66 8.09 21.66
CA PHE A 209 3.29 7.66 21.36
C PHE A 209 3.22 6.15 21.09
N ILE A 210 4.08 5.61 20.22
CA ILE A 210 4.11 4.17 19.91
C ILE A 210 4.35 3.35 21.18
N LEU A 211 5.32 3.73 22.00
CA LEU A 211 5.66 3.03 23.24
C LEU A 211 4.53 3.12 24.26
N ALA A 212 3.86 4.27 24.37
CA ALA A 212 2.69 4.44 25.21
C ALA A 212 1.53 3.54 24.76
N VAL A 213 1.22 3.50 23.45
CA VAL A 213 0.19 2.60 22.90
C VAL A 213 0.55 1.13 23.15
N GLN A 214 1.82 0.76 22.98
CA GLN A 214 2.26 -0.60 23.28
C GLN A 214 2.11 -0.96 24.75
N ALA A 215 2.47 -0.05 25.67
CA ALA A 215 2.37 -0.28 27.11
C ALA A 215 0.90 -0.39 27.57
N LEU A 216 0.01 0.44 27.02
CA LEU A 216 -1.41 0.43 27.32
C LEU A 216 -2.16 -0.75 26.69
N GLY A 217 -1.61 -1.34 25.63
CA GLY A 217 -2.21 -2.46 24.91
C GLY A 217 -2.28 -3.76 25.69
N GLY A 218 -1.48 -3.91 26.75
CA GLY A 218 -1.45 -5.11 27.58
C GLY A 218 -0.84 -6.34 26.90
N GLU A 219 -1.02 -7.48 27.56
CA GLU A 219 -0.57 -8.80 27.11
C GLU A 219 -1.79 -9.68 26.83
N ASP A 220 -1.66 -10.60 25.87
CA ASP A 220 -2.63 -11.66 25.64
C ASP A 220 -2.51 -12.77 26.69
N ASP A 221 -3.40 -13.77 26.61
CA ASP A 221 -3.47 -14.88 27.56
C ASP A 221 -2.16 -15.71 27.60
N ASP A 222 -1.32 -15.59 26.55
CA ASP A 222 -0.01 -16.25 26.43
C ASP A 222 1.16 -15.36 26.92
N GLY A 223 0.88 -14.19 27.48
CA GLY A 223 1.87 -13.23 27.97
C GLY A 223 2.59 -12.46 26.85
N ASN A 224 2.09 -12.51 25.61
CA ASN A 224 2.66 -11.75 24.50
C ASN A 224 2.00 -10.38 24.41
N LYS A 225 2.77 -9.35 24.07
CA LYS A 225 2.22 -8.01 23.84
C LYS A 225 1.18 -8.03 22.72
N ILE A 226 -0.03 -7.56 23.01
CA ILE A 226 -1.12 -7.41 22.02
C ILE A 226 -0.71 -6.47 20.89
N VAL A 227 0.03 -5.41 21.25
CA VAL A 227 0.58 -4.43 20.33
C VAL A 227 2.06 -4.72 20.08
N GLN A 228 2.38 -5.21 18.90
CA GLN A 228 3.74 -5.53 18.49
C GLN A 228 4.34 -4.41 17.64
N ILE A 229 5.67 -4.31 17.63
CA ILE A 229 6.42 -3.35 16.80
C ILE A 229 7.51 -4.12 16.08
N GLU A 230 7.59 -3.95 14.77
CA GLU A 230 8.70 -4.52 13.99
C GLU A 230 9.91 -3.59 14.04
N THR A 231 11.06 -4.15 14.38
CA THR A 231 12.32 -3.43 14.53
C THR A 231 13.29 -3.66 13.38
N ASN A 232 13.03 -4.64 12.51
CA ASN A 232 13.86 -4.86 11.33
C ASN A 232 13.51 -3.82 10.25
N PRO A 233 14.46 -2.95 9.85
CA PRO A 233 14.19 -1.88 8.90
C PRO A 233 13.98 -2.38 7.47
N THR A 234 14.37 -3.61 7.12
CA THR A 234 14.09 -4.20 5.80
C THR A 234 12.67 -4.79 5.69
N SER A 235 11.90 -4.80 6.79
CA SER A 235 10.50 -5.23 6.86
C SER A 235 9.51 -4.14 6.45
N SER A 236 8.46 -4.51 5.71
CA SER A 236 7.38 -3.58 5.36
C SER A 236 6.63 -3.01 6.56
N ASP A 237 6.74 -3.67 7.72
CA ASP A 237 6.05 -3.31 8.96
C ASP A 237 6.95 -2.51 9.92
N PHE A 238 8.19 -2.17 9.52
CA PHE A 238 9.16 -1.46 10.37
C PHE A 238 8.59 -0.20 11.01
N GLY A 239 8.73 -0.09 12.34
CA GLY A 239 8.30 1.06 13.12
C GLY A 239 6.78 1.24 13.21
N LYS A 240 5.99 0.35 12.61
CA LYS A 240 4.52 0.39 12.67
C LYS A 240 4.00 -0.32 13.91
N LEU A 241 2.85 0.13 14.41
CA LEU A 241 2.09 -0.59 15.43
C LEU A 241 1.35 -1.75 14.76
N LYS A 242 1.57 -2.97 15.24
CA LYS A 242 0.95 -4.21 14.75
C LYS A 242 -0.02 -4.72 15.80
N ILE A 243 -1.30 -4.74 15.47
CA ILE A 243 -2.37 -5.28 16.33
C ILE A 243 -3.03 -6.39 15.53
N GLY A 244 -2.60 -7.64 15.79
CA GLY A 244 -2.93 -8.79 14.94
C GLY A 244 -2.68 -8.47 13.47
N ASN A 245 -3.77 -8.31 12.72
CA ASN A 245 -3.78 -8.09 11.27
C ASN A 245 -3.79 -6.62 10.82
N ILE A 246 -3.77 -5.70 11.78
CA ILE A 246 -3.83 -4.28 11.51
C ILE A 246 -2.46 -3.68 11.74
N ARG A 247 -2.01 -2.88 10.78
CA ARG A 247 -0.77 -2.13 10.83
C ARG A 247 -1.13 -0.65 10.81
N PHE A 248 -0.69 0.09 11.82
CA PHE A 248 -0.79 1.54 11.86
C PHE A 248 0.58 2.17 11.68
N ASP A 249 0.68 3.09 10.73
CA ASP A 249 1.90 3.87 10.48
C ASP A 249 1.74 5.29 11.04
N PRO A 250 2.20 5.55 12.28
CA PRO A 250 2.18 6.88 12.87
C PRO A 250 3.25 7.81 12.27
N TRP A 251 4.14 7.29 11.42
CA TRP A 251 5.23 8.04 10.81
C TRP A 251 4.84 8.71 9.48
N GLY A 252 3.55 8.78 9.13
CA GLY A 252 3.09 9.49 7.93
C GLY A 252 3.78 9.04 6.63
N GLY A 253 4.13 7.76 6.51
CA GLY A 253 4.78 7.19 5.33
C GLY A 253 6.31 7.31 5.25
N HIS A 254 6.99 7.90 6.25
CA HIS A 254 8.46 8.00 6.26
C HIS A 254 9.14 6.62 6.34
N MET A 255 8.52 5.65 7.03
CA MET A 255 9.09 4.30 7.18
C MET A 255 9.23 3.56 5.86
N GLN A 256 8.44 3.89 4.84
CA GLN A 256 8.57 3.30 3.50
C GLN A 256 9.91 3.69 2.84
N TRP A 257 10.37 4.92 3.06
CA TRP A 257 11.67 5.39 2.57
C TRP A 257 12.83 4.77 3.35
N VAL A 258 12.72 4.74 4.68
CA VAL A 258 13.72 4.07 5.53
C VAL A 258 13.86 2.61 5.11
N ASN A 259 12.74 1.92 4.89
CA ASN A 259 12.74 0.55 4.42
C ASN A 259 13.44 0.38 3.06
N LEU A 260 13.13 1.24 2.08
CA LEU A 260 13.77 1.20 0.78
C LEU A 260 15.29 1.40 0.90
N PHE A 261 15.74 2.41 1.67
CA PHE A 261 17.17 2.65 1.88
C PHE A 261 17.86 1.51 2.62
N SER A 262 17.21 0.92 3.61
CA SER A 262 17.76 -0.24 4.30
C SER A 262 17.87 -1.46 3.38
N ARG A 263 16.90 -1.69 2.50
CA ARG A 263 16.98 -2.75 1.47
C ARG A 263 18.08 -2.48 0.43
N ILE A 264 18.26 -1.23 0.02
CA ILE A 264 19.37 -0.81 -0.85
C ILE A 264 20.71 -1.06 -0.15
N ALA A 265 20.84 -0.68 1.12
CA ALA A 265 22.10 -0.77 1.86
C ALA A 265 22.48 -2.22 2.22
N THR A 266 21.50 -3.06 2.54
CA THR A 266 21.72 -4.44 2.99
C THR A 266 21.67 -5.46 1.86
N GLY A 267 20.96 -5.17 0.76
CA GLY A 267 20.66 -6.16 -0.27
C GLY A 267 19.63 -7.21 0.18
N GLU A 268 19.00 -7.04 1.34
CA GLU A 268 18.10 -8.02 1.95
C GLU A 268 16.68 -7.46 2.14
N MET A 269 15.69 -8.35 2.21
CA MET A 269 14.34 -7.99 2.63
C MET A 269 13.71 -9.04 3.56
N LYS A 270 12.98 -8.58 4.58
CA LYS A 270 12.08 -9.44 5.36
C LYS A 270 10.73 -9.55 4.64
N LYS A 271 10.31 -10.78 4.33
CA LYS A 271 9.00 -11.11 3.77
C LYS A 271 7.91 -11.10 4.86
N SER A 272 6.65 -11.07 4.44
CA SER A 272 5.47 -11.11 5.33
C SER A 272 5.41 -12.37 6.21
N ASN A 273 5.97 -13.49 5.73
CA ASN A 273 6.11 -14.74 6.48
C ASN A 273 7.28 -14.73 7.50
N GLY A 274 7.95 -13.59 7.67
CA GLY A 274 9.03 -13.41 8.64
C GLY A 274 10.42 -13.83 8.13
N LYS A 275 10.52 -14.52 6.99
CA LYS A 275 11.83 -14.94 6.43
C LYS A 275 12.58 -13.73 5.86
N VAL A 276 13.85 -13.62 6.19
CA VAL A 276 14.79 -12.69 5.54
C VAL A 276 15.34 -13.36 4.30
N VAL A 277 15.31 -12.67 3.17
CA VAL A 277 15.83 -13.16 1.88
C VAL A 277 16.75 -12.13 1.26
N ASN A 278 17.74 -12.60 0.50
CA ASN A 278 18.57 -11.75 -0.34
C ASN A 278 17.81 -11.33 -1.60
N LEU A 279 17.96 -10.07 -1.99
CA LEU A 279 17.40 -9.52 -3.21
C LEU A 279 18.19 -10.03 -4.42
N GLY A 280 17.48 -10.47 -5.46
CA GLY A 280 18.09 -11.02 -6.68
C GLY A 280 18.61 -12.45 -6.59
N GLU A 281 18.48 -13.13 -5.44
CA GLU A 281 18.76 -14.56 -5.33
C GLU A 281 17.50 -15.39 -5.64
N GLY A 282 17.62 -16.34 -6.58
CA GLY A 282 16.51 -17.18 -7.02
C GLY A 282 15.37 -16.37 -7.63
N ASP A 283 14.13 -16.67 -7.21
CA ASP A 283 12.92 -15.95 -7.64
C ASP A 283 12.63 -14.69 -6.79
N ASN A 284 13.56 -14.25 -5.94
CA ASN A 284 13.35 -13.06 -5.12
C ASN A 284 13.50 -11.78 -5.95
N ASP A 285 12.71 -10.77 -5.58
CA ASP A 285 12.76 -9.44 -6.19
C ASP A 285 14.18 -8.86 -6.19
N THR A 286 14.59 -8.21 -7.29
CA THR A 286 15.86 -7.51 -7.35
C THR A 286 15.79 -6.15 -6.66
N LEU A 287 16.96 -5.53 -6.46
CA LEU A 287 17.00 -4.16 -5.96
C LEU A 287 16.26 -3.17 -6.88
N LEU A 288 16.45 -3.33 -8.19
CA LEU A 288 15.78 -2.50 -9.19
C LEU A 288 14.26 -2.68 -9.12
N ASP A 289 13.79 -3.92 -8.92
CA ASP A 289 12.36 -4.18 -8.74
C ASP A 289 11.78 -3.40 -7.57
N LYS A 290 12.49 -3.33 -6.43
CA LYS A 290 12.04 -2.58 -5.25
C LYS A 290 11.99 -1.08 -5.47
N ILE A 291 12.96 -0.53 -6.21
CA ILE A 291 12.95 0.90 -6.57
C ILE A 291 11.78 1.22 -7.51
N VAL A 292 11.55 0.36 -8.52
CA VAL A 292 10.44 0.54 -9.45
C VAL A 292 9.10 0.40 -8.72
N ASP A 293 8.92 -0.62 -7.88
CA ASP A 293 7.68 -0.81 -7.11
C ASP A 293 7.40 0.37 -6.19
N PHE A 294 8.44 0.91 -5.56
CA PHE A 294 8.32 2.11 -4.73
C PHE A 294 7.87 3.31 -5.57
N GLY A 295 8.49 3.55 -6.73
CA GLY A 295 8.11 4.62 -7.66
C GLY A 295 6.68 4.48 -8.17
N VAL A 296 6.27 3.27 -8.56
CA VAL A 296 4.89 2.95 -8.98
C VAL A 296 3.92 3.20 -7.83
N GLY A 297 4.29 2.90 -6.58
CA GLY A 297 3.48 3.21 -5.40
C GLY A 297 3.33 4.69 -5.09
N LYS A 298 4.18 5.56 -5.66
CA LYS A 298 4.09 7.03 -5.54
C LYS A 298 3.46 7.69 -6.76
N ALA A 299 3.34 6.97 -7.87
CA ALA A 299 2.61 7.43 -9.05
C ALA A 299 1.13 7.61 -8.73
N ASN A 300 0.43 8.44 -9.51
CA ASN A 300 -1.02 8.51 -9.39
C ASN A 300 -1.68 7.17 -9.78
N PRO A 301 -2.94 6.90 -9.38
CA PRO A 301 -3.58 5.61 -9.63
C PRO A 301 -3.58 5.18 -11.10
N THR A 302 -3.79 6.11 -12.04
CA THR A 302 -3.85 5.84 -13.48
C THR A 302 -2.48 5.42 -14.03
N VAL A 303 -1.43 6.18 -13.71
CA VAL A 303 -0.06 5.87 -14.13
C VAL A 303 0.45 4.60 -13.47
N ALA A 304 0.17 4.43 -12.17
CA ALA A 304 0.51 3.22 -11.44
C ALA A 304 -0.13 1.98 -12.08
N THR A 305 -1.41 2.06 -12.43
CA THR A 305 -2.15 1.01 -13.14
C THR A 305 -1.54 0.73 -14.51
N GLY A 306 -1.24 1.77 -15.29
CA GLY A 306 -0.60 1.62 -16.60
C GLY A 306 0.76 0.92 -16.51
N ILE A 307 1.62 1.32 -15.57
CA ILE A 307 2.92 0.67 -15.36
C ILE A 307 2.75 -0.77 -14.87
N ARG A 308 1.80 -1.04 -13.97
CA ARG A 308 1.47 -2.41 -13.53
C ARG A 308 1.03 -3.28 -14.71
N PHE A 309 0.17 -2.76 -15.58
CA PHE A 309 -0.31 -3.48 -16.76
C PHE A 309 0.80 -3.76 -17.79
N LEU A 310 1.74 -2.83 -17.97
CA LEU A 310 2.91 -3.01 -18.83
C LEU A 310 3.92 -4.03 -18.26
N ARG A 311 4.04 -4.09 -16.93
CA ARG A 311 4.90 -5.05 -16.23
C ARG A 311 4.22 -6.40 -15.98
N ALA A 312 2.90 -6.48 -16.16
CA ALA A 312 2.14 -7.70 -16.00
C ALA A 312 2.56 -8.72 -17.06
N LYS A 313 2.81 -9.95 -16.62
CA LYS A 313 3.05 -11.04 -17.55
C LYS A 313 1.70 -11.66 -17.88
N GLU A 314 1.44 -11.76 -19.17
CA GLU A 314 0.30 -12.53 -19.65
C GLU A 314 0.64 -14.01 -19.48
N GLU A 315 -0.11 -14.68 -18.62
CA GLU A 315 0.05 -16.11 -18.45
C GLU A 315 -0.58 -16.88 -19.62
N ILE A 316 -0.32 -18.19 -19.67
CA ILE A 316 -0.82 -19.05 -20.74
C ILE A 316 -2.37 -19.06 -20.77
N ASP A 317 -3.03 -18.76 -19.64
CA ASP A 317 -4.48 -18.59 -19.51
C ASP A 317 -5.04 -17.29 -20.11
N GLY A 318 -4.19 -16.39 -20.64
CA GLY A 318 -4.60 -15.09 -21.21
C GLY A 318 -4.90 -14.03 -20.14
N VAL A 319 -4.72 -14.36 -18.86
CA VAL A 319 -4.90 -13.42 -17.75
C VAL A 319 -3.58 -12.73 -17.51
N LYS A 320 -3.60 -11.39 -17.50
CA LYS A 320 -2.43 -10.61 -17.09
C LYS A 320 -2.30 -10.66 -15.58
N ARG A 321 -1.16 -11.15 -15.11
CA ARG A 321 -0.86 -11.20 -13.68
C ARG A 321 0.36 -10.36 -13.35
N ASP A 322 0.35 -9.75 -12.18
CA ASP A 322 1.57 -9.17 -11.63
C ASP A 322 2.58 -10.26 -11.26
N LYS A 323 3.78 -9.83 -10.89
CA LYS A 323 4.84 -10.74 -10.40
C LYS A 323 4.50 -11.49 -9.11
N TYR A 324 3.38 -11.15 -8.45
CA TYR A 324 2.86 -11.82 -7.26
C TYR A 324 1.69 -12.76 -7.60
N GLY A 325 1.36 -12.93 -8.88
CA GLY A 325 0.27 -13.81 -9.35
C GLY A 325 -1.12 -13.18 -9.27
N ASN A 326 -1.23 -11.90 -8.86
CA ASN A 326 -2.50 -11.21 -8.80
C ASN A 326 -2.96 -10.83 -10.21
N GLU A 327 -4.22 -11.08 -10.52
CA GLU A 327 -4.82 -10.61 -11.75
C GLU A 327 -4.78 -9.07 -11.81
N ILE A 328 -4.33 -8.56 -12.95
CA ILE A 328 -4.38 -7.15 -13.29
C ILE A 328 -5.41 -6.98 -14.41
N SER A 329 -6.57 -6.47 -14.03
CA SER A 329 -7.59 -5.97 -14.94
C SER A 329 -8.00 -4.56 -14.53
N VAL A 330 -8.57 -3.80 -15.47
CA VAL A 330 -9.12 -2.47 -15.16
C VAL A 330 -10.18 -2.57 -14.07
N GLU A 331 -10.99 -3.64 -14.09
CA GLU A 331 -12.02 -3.89 -13.08
C GLU A 331 -11.41 -4.16 -11.69
N GLU A 332 -10.35 -4.97 -11.59
CA GLU A 332 -9.72 -5.25 -10.28
C GLU A 332 -8.93 -4.07 -9.72
N GLU A 333 -8.33 -3.25 -10.57
CA GLU A 333 -7.70 -1.99 -10.12
C GLU A 333 -8.75 -0.96 -9.66
N LEU A 334 -9.92 -0.92 -10.30
CA LEU A 334 -11.05 -0.11 -9.82
C LEU A 334 -11.61 -0.63 -8.48
N LYS A 335 -11.64 -1.95 -8.26
CA LYS A 335 -12.00 -2.51 -6.94
C LYS A 335 -10.99 -2.17 -5.84
N LYS A 336 -9.71 -1.98 -6.17
CA LYS A 336 -8.69 -1.47 -5.23
C LYS A 336 -8.87 0.01 -4.88
N MET A 337 -9.65 0.77 -5.65
CA MET A 337 -10.07 2.13 -5.25
C MET A 337 -11.10 2.11 -4.12
N TYR A 338 -11.77 0.96 -3.90
CA TYR A 338 -12.57 0.75 -2.70
C TYR A 338 -11.61 0.58 -1.51
N PRO A 339 -11.70 1.39 -0.44
CA PRO A 339 -10.70 1.35 0.61
C PRO A 339 -10.63 -0.03 1.27
N ILE A 340 -9.45 -0.65 1.23
CA ILE A 340 -9.21 -2.03 1.69
C ILE A 340 -9.63 -2.25 3.15
N TYR A 341 -9.55 -1.20 3.98
CA TYR A 341 -9.98 -1.26 5.38
C TYR A 341 -11.49 -1.51 5.53
N TRP A 342 -12.34 -1.14 4.56
CA TRP A 342 -13.80 -1.30 4.68
C TRP A 342 -14.23 -2.76 4.60
N GLN A 343 -13.55 -3.57 3.78
CA GLN A 343 -13.76 -5.03 3.73
C GLN A 343 -13.33 -5.68 5.04
N GLY A 344 -12.14 -5.31 5.55
CA GLY A 344 -11.65 -5.78 6.85
C GLY A 344 -12.59 -5.43 8.00
N ILE A 345 -13.10 -4.20 8.05
CA ILE A 345 -14.07 -3.73 9.04
C ILE A 345 -15.38 -4.52 8.98
N LYS A 346 -15.95 -4.68 7.78
CA LYS A 346 -17.22 -5.39 7.59
C LYS A 346 -17.14 -6.83 8.09
N GLU A 347 -15.99 -7.48 7.91
CA GLU A 347 -15.78 -8.86 8.31
C GLU A 347 -15.49 -9.01 9.80
N VAL A 348 -14.70 -8.11 10.42
CA VAL A 348 -14.52 -8.11 11.89
C VAL A 348 -15.85 -7.82 12.60
N ILE A 349 -16.68 -6.91 12.08
CA ILE A 349 -18.05 -6.68 12.60
C ILE A 349 -18.91 -7.94 12.48
N LYS A 350 -18.72 -8.75 11.44
CA LYS A 350 -19.48 -9.98 11.21
C LYS A 350 -19.04 -11.11 12.16
N GLU A 351 -17.76 -11.18 12.50
CA GLU A 351 -17.19 -12.20 13.40
C GLU A 351 -17.33 -11.83 14.87
N ASN A 352 -17.27 -10.53 15.22
CA ASN A 352 -17.43 -10.05 16.58
C ASN A 352 -18.04 -8.63 16.60
N PRO A 353 -19.37 -8.50 16.68
CA PRO A 353 -20.08 -7.23 16.43
C PRO A 353 -19.70 -6.06 17.33
N GLU A 354 -19.39 -6.30 18.61
CA GLU A 354 -19.04 -5.22 19.55
C GLU A 354 -17.58 -4.78 19.39
N LYS A 355 -16.62 -5.72 19.48
CA LYS A 355 -15.20 -5.43 19.25
C LYS A 355 -14.92 -4.91 17.83
N GLY A 356 -15.66 -5.41 16.84
CA GLY A 356 -15.56 -4.96 15.45
C GLY A 356 -16.10 -3.54 15.22
N LYS A 357 -17.14 -3.13 15.95
CA LYS A 357 -17.64 -1.75 15.90
C LYS A 357 -16.66 -0.78 16.56
N GLU A 358 -16.11 -1.14 17.71
CA GLU A 358 -15.10 -0.31 18.40
C GLU A 358 -13.82 -0.16 17.56
N LEU A 359 -13.32 -1.27 17.00
CA LEU A 359 -12.16 -1.28 16.11
C LEU A 359 -12.42 -0.51 14.81
N SER A 360 -13.62 -0.64 14.23
CA SER A 360 -14.06 0.14 13.08
C SER A 360 -14.09 1.63 13.38
N PHE A 361 -14.60 2.03 14.54
CA PHE A 361 -14.69 3.42 14.94
C PHE A 361 -13.29 4.00 15.17
N ALA A 362 -12.41 3.26 15.85
CA ALA A 362 -11.01 3.67 16.04
C ALA A 362 -10.23 3.76 14.71
N LEU A 363 -10.36 2.77 13.82
CA LEU A 363 -9.74 2.79 12.48
C LEU A 363 -10.26 3.93 11.61
N THR A 364 -11.57 4.19 11.65
CA THR A 364 -12.20 5.27 10.90
C THR A 364 -11.78 6.63 11.45
N ALA A 365 -11.75 6.80 12.77
CA ALA A 365 -11.28 8.02 13.41
C ALA A 365 -9.80 8.27 13.10
N LEU A 366 -8.94 7.26 13.19
CA LEU A 366 -7.51 7.38 12.88
C LEU A 366 -7.27 7.62 11.38
N GLY A 367 -7.97 6.92 10.50
CA GLY A 367 -7.94 7.16 9.06
C GLY A 367 -8.43 8.56 8.69
N PHE A 368 -9.46 9.05 9.36
CA PHE A 368 -9.97 10.42 9.22
C PHE A 368 -8.96 11.47 9.68
N LEU A 369 -8.17 11.17 10.71
CA LEU A 369 -7.05 12.00 11.16
C LEU A 369 -5.80 11.89 10.24
N GLY A 370 -5.89 11.15 9.13
CA GLY A 370 -4.81 11.00 8.17
C GLY A 370 -3.72 10.01 8.58
N VAL A 371 -3.96 9.19 9.62
CA VAL A 371 -3.05 8.11 10.01
C VAL A 371 -3.21 6.96 9.01
N ASN A 372 -2.13 6.62 8.32
CA ASN A 372 -2.12 5.51 7.38
C ASN A 372 -2.33 4.20 8.14
N ASN A 373 -3.42 3.50 7.84
CA ASN A 373 -3.68 2.15 8.34
C ASN A 373 -3.71 1.14 7.19
N GLN A 374 -3.26 -0.08 7.48
CA GLN A 374 -3.25 -1.20 6.55
C GLN A 374 -3.87 -2.40 7.26
N VAL A 375 -4.92 -2.97 6.68
CA VAL A 375 -5.54 -4.20 7.17
C VAL A 375 -5.11 -5.32 6.22
N TYR A 376 -4.34 -6.28 6.71
CA TYR A 376 -3.99 -7.46 5.90
C TYR A 376 -4.84 -8.62 6.35
N GLY A 377 -5.62 -9.21 5.45
CA GLY A 377 -6.22 -10.53 5.63
C GLY A 377 -6.93 -10.72 6.97
N LEU A 378 -8.21 -10.33 6.99
CA LEU A 378 -9.40 -11.06 7.49
C LEU A 378 -9.13 -12.16 8.55
N GLY A 379 -9.95 -12.23 9.61
CA GLY A 379 -9.74 -12.98 10.87
C GLY A 379 -9.12 -14.39 10.77
N GLU A 380 -8.63 -14.94 11.89
CA GLU A 380 -7.84 -16.20 11.94
C GLU A 380 -8.42 -17.33 11.06
N LYS A 381 -9.74 -17.49 11.05
CA LYS A 381 -10.47 -18.42 10.17
C LYS A 381 -10.25 -18.15 8.67
N TYR A 382 -10.34 -16.90 8.25
CA TYR A 382 -10.06 -16.52 6.86
C TYR A 382 -8.58 -16.70 6.51
N GLN A 383 -7.66 -16.37 7.42
CA GLN A 383 -6.23 -16.57 7.18
C GLN A 383 -5.90 -18.05 6.94
N PHE A 384 -6.47 -18.93 7.75
CA PHE A 384 -6.33 -20.37 7.56
C PHE A 384 -6.89 -20.83 6.24
N LYS A 385 -8.12 -20.42 5.92
CA LYS A 385 -8.77 -20.75 4.64
C LYS A 385 -7.93 -20.25 3.45
N SER A 386 -7.42 -19.02 3.52
CA SER A 386 -6.57 -18.44 2.47
C SER A 386 -5.29 -19.23 2.33
N TYR A 387 -4.60 -19.51 3.44
CA TYR A 387 -3.36 -20.27 3.46
C TYR A 387 -3.55 -21.69 2.89
N ALA A 388 -4.61 -22.40 3.32
CA ALA A 388 -4.94 -23.73 2.79
C ALA A 388 -5.26 -23.70 1.29
N LYS A 389 -5.90 -22.61 0.80
CA LYS A 389 -6.15 -22.39 -0.63
C LYS A 389 -4.85 -22.08 -1.38
N ASP A 390 -3.95 -21.28 -0.81
CA ASP A 390 -2.67 -20.88 -1.41
C ASP A 390 -1.75 -22.08 -1.57
N VAL A 391 -1.66 -22.96 -0.57
CA VAL A 391 -0.96 -24.26 -0.67
C VAL A 391 -1.48 -25.05 -1.88
N LYS A 392 -2.81 -25.19 -2.00
CA LYS A 392 -3.41 -25.93 -3.12
C LYS A 392 -3.15 -25.26 -4.47
N ASN A 393 -3.24 -23.93 -4.53
CA ASN A 393 -3.01 -23.15 -5.74
C ASN A 393 -1.56 -23.27 -6.19
N GLU A 394 -0.59 -23.16 -5.27
CA GLU A 394 0.84 -23.29 -5.56
C GLU A 394 1.14 -24.66 -6.17
N MET A 395 0.59 -25.73 -5.59
CA MET A 395 0.74 -27.08 -6.15
C MET A 395 0.13 -27.20 -7.55
N SER A 396 -1.03 -26.59 -7.79
CA SER A 396 -1.66 -26.56 -9.11
C SER A 396 -0.82 -25.79 -10.14
N VAL A 397 -0.28 -24.62 -9.75
CA VAL A 397 0.60 -23.80 -10.60
C VAL A 397 1.87 -24.54 -10.94
N LYS A 398 2.55 -25.13 -9.96
CA LYS A 398 3.82 -25.86 -10.14
C LYS A 398 3.63 -27.10 -11.01
N ARG A 399 2.52 -27.81 -10.86
CA ARG A 399 2.13 -28.89 -11.79
C ARG A 399 1.91 -28.36 -13.21
N GLY A 400 1.28 -27.19 -13.36
CA GLY A 400 1.14 -26.52 -14.65
C GLY A 400 2.49 -26.13 -15.28
N GLN A 401 3.45 -25.69 -14.45
CA GLN A 401 4.82 -25.35 -14.86
C GLN A 401 5.61 -26.58 -15.30
N PHE A 402 5.45 -27.72 -14.62
CA PHE A 402 6.05 -29.00 -15.01
C PHE A 402 5.72 -29.36 -16.47
N LEU A 403 4.51 -29.02 -16.91
CA LEU A 403 4.02 -29.27 -18.27
C LEU A 403 4.39 -28.18 -19.28
N ARG A 404 5.32 -27.26 -18.98
CA ARG A 404 5.71 -26.24 -19.96
C ARG A 404 6.47 -26.91 -21.14
N PRO A 405 6.05 -26.71 -22.39
CA PRO A 405 6.72 -27.30 -23.54
C PRO A 405 8.12 -26.72 -23.71
N ASN A 406 9.07 -27.57 -24.06
CA ASN A 406 10.36 -27.20 -24.62
C ASN A 406 10.24 -27.10 -26.14
N ASP A 407 10.71 -26.00 -26.73
CA ASP A 407 10.58 -25.70 -28.15
C ASP A 407 11.80 -26.14 -28.98
N LYS A 408 12.85 -26.67 -28.33
CA LYS A 408 14.11 -27.08 -28.95
C LYS A 408 14.27 -28.60 -29.02
N ALA A 409 13.93 -29.29 -27.95
CA ALA A 409 14.06 -30.74 -27.85
C ALA A 409 13.08 -31.32 -26.84
N VAL A 410 12.73 -32.60 -27.01
CA VAL A 410 11.96 -33.34 -26.01
C VAL A 410 12.83 -33.55 -24.77
N THR A 411 12.32 -33.14 -23.61
CA THR A 411 13.01 -33.19 -22.31
C THR A 411 13.47 -34.61 -21.99
N ASP A 412 14.70 -34.77 -21.53
CA ASP A 412 15.25 -36.08 -21.18
C ASP A 412 14.67 -36.62 -19.86
N GLU A 413 14.83 -37.93 -19.61
CA GLU A 413 14.22 -38.54 -18.42
C GLU A 413 14.90 -38.10 -17.11
N SER A 414 16.21 -37.84 -17.13
CA SER A 414 16.97 -37.35 -15.97
C SER A 414 16.52 -35.97 -15.49
N GLU A 415 16.23 -35.05 -16.42
CA GLU A 415 15.72 -33.72 -16.15
C GLU A 415 14.27 -33.79 -15.66
N LEU A 416 13.46 -34.71 -16.21
CA LEU A 416 12.12 -34.98 -15.72
C LEU A 416 12.11 -35.52 -14.29
N ASP A 417 13.02 -36.45 -13.96
CA ASP A 417 13.22 -36.96 -12.60
C ASP A 417 13.60 -35.83 -11.65
N ALA A 418 14.60 -35.01 -12.00
CA ALA A 418 15.02 -33.88 -11.17
C ALA A 418 13.88 -32.87 -10.94
N ASN A 419 13.13 -32.54 -12.00
CA ASN A 419 11.97 -31.66 -11.92
C ASN A 419 10.86 -32.25 -11.05
N PHE A 420 10.65 -33.57 -11.10
CA PHE A 420 9.65 -34.24 -10.28
C PHE A 420 10.06 -34.29 -8.81
N GLU A 421 11.32 -34.58 -8.49
CA GLU A 421 11.80 -34.55 -7.10
C GLU A 421 11.72 -33.16 -6.49
N ASN A 422 11.98 -32.10 -7.28
CA ASN A 422 11.75 -30.72 -6.85
C ASN A 422 10.27 -30.46 -6.55
N PHE A 423 9.36 -30.92 -7.43
CA PHE A 423 7.92 -30.80 -7.23
C PHE A 423 7.45 -31.57 -5.98
N LYS A 424 7.95 -32.79 -5.79
CA LYS A 424 7.63 -33.64 -4.63
C LYS A 424 8.13 -33.02 -3.33
N THR A 425 9.36 -32.52 -3.30
CA THR A 425 9.92 -31.83 -2.13
C THR A 425 9.05 -30.63 -1.75
N LEU A 426 8.63 -29.84 -2.74
CA LEU A 426 7.72 -28.71 -2.50
C LEU A 426 6.33 -29.16 -1.99
N HIS A 427 5.77 -30.24 -2.55
CA HIS A 427 4.52 -30.85 -2.09
C HIS A 427 4.62 -31.19 -0.61
N GLU A 428 5.63 -31.96 -0.22
CA GLU A 428 5.84 -32.41 1.16
C GLU A 428 6.06 -31.23 2.11
N GLN A 429 6.91 -30.27 1.75
CA GLN A 429 7.15 -29.07 2.57
C GLN A 429 5.89 -28.22 2.79
N ASN A 430 5.08 -28.01 1.74
CA ASN A 430 3.86 -27.24 1.84
C ASN A 430 2.82 -27.92 2.73
N TYR A 431 2.72 -29.25 2.68
CA TYR A 431 1.82 -30.00 3.54
C TYR A 431 2.35 -30.17 4.97
N ASP A 432 3.66 -30.26 5.17
CA ASP A 432 4.28 -30.16 6.50
C ASP A 432 3.92 -28.85 7.20
N ASP A 433 4.05 -27.73 6.48
CA ASP A 433 3.71 -26.43 7.01
C ASP A 433 2.20 -26.28 7.26
N LEU A 434 1.35 -26.86 6.39
CA LEU A 434 -0.10 -26.92 6.60
C LEU A 434 -0.47 -27.77 7.82
N LEU A 435 0.17 -28.92 8.03
CA LEU A 435 -0.07 -29.78 9.19
C LEU A 435 0.35 -29.08 10.50
N LYS A 436 1.50 -28.38 10.50
CA LYS A 436 1.91 -27.56 11.65
C LYS A 436 0.91 -26.45 11.93
N ARG A 437 0.38 -25.81 10.88
CA ARG A 437 -0.62 -24.74 10.98
C ARG A 437 -1.94 -25.28 11.54
N ILE A 438 -2.43 -26.40 11.02
CA ILE A 438 -3.64 -27.09 11.53
C ILE A 438 -3.47 -27.34 13.03
N LYS A 439 -2.36 -27.96 13.45
CA LYS A 439 -2.09 -28.23 14.86
C LYS A 439 -2.14 -26.97 15.72
N LYS A 440 -1.45 -25.91 15.30
CA LYS A 440 -1.43 -24.63 16.00
C LYS A 440 -2.81 -23.99 16.14
N GLU A 441 -3.62 -24.05 15.08
CA GLU A 441 -4.92 -23.37 15.06
C GLU A 441 -6.04 -24.19 15.67
N THR A 442 -5.84 -25.49 15.92
CA THR A 442 -6.81 -26.32 16.67
C THR A 442 -6.97 -25.83 18.11
N ASP A 443 -5.99 -25.08 18.64
CA ASP A 443 -6.06 -24.45 19.96
C ASP A 443 -6.99 -23.20 19.98
N GLN A 444 -7.22 -22.57 18.83
CA GLN A 444 -7.96 -21.30 18.69
C GLN A 444 -9.28 -21.45 17.92
N ILE A 445 -9.40 -22.49 17.10
CA ILE A 445 -10.49 -22.71 16.16
C ILE A 445 -11.07 -24.11 16.38
N SER A 446 -12.40 -24.22 16.40
CA SER A 446 -13.06 -25.51 16.51
C SER A 446 -12.68 -26.45 15.37
N PHE A 447 -12.50 -27.74 15.68
CA PHE A 447 -12.16 -28.77 14.70
C PHE A 447 -13.14 -28.82 13.51
N GLY A 448 -14.44 -28.61 13.77
CA GLY A 448 -15.47 -28.54 12.74
C GLY A 448 -15.31 -27.35 11.79
N ASP A 449 -14.78 -26.22 12.27
CA ASP A 449 -14.50 -25.06 11.43
C ASP A 449 -13.25 -25.28 10.58
N ILE A 450 -12.21 -25.95 11.10
CA ILE A 450 -11.03 -26.35 10.32
C ILE A 450 -11.44 -27.20 9.12
N ILE A 451 -12.30 -28.20 9.32
CA ILE A 451 -12.83 -29.04 8.23
C ILE A 451 -13.57 -28.19 7.19
N LYS A 452 -14.48 -27.30 7.62
CA LYS A 452 -15.21 -26.40 6.70
C LYS A 452 -14.27 -25.52 5.90
N MET A 453 -13.20 -25.01 6.53
CA MET A 453 -12.23 -24.13 5.89
C MET A 453 -11.32 -24.86 4.92
N LEU A 454 -10.88 -26.09 5.23
CA LEU A 454 -10.16 -26.95 4.29
C LEU A 454 -11.03 -27.27 3.06
N LYS A 455 -12.30 -27.64 3.27
CA LYS A 455 -13.26 -27.85 2.17
C LYS A 455 -13.41 -26.57 1.32
N ALA A 456 -13.55 -25.41 1.96
CA ALA A 456 -13.66 -24.13 1.28
C ALA A 456 -12.35 -23.66 0.59
N GLY A 457 -11.20 -24.14 1.06
CA GLY A 457 -9.88 -24.01 0.40
C GLY A 457 -9.69 -24.98 -0.76
N GLY A 458 -10.67 -25.86 -1.00
CA GLY A 458 -10.73 -26.79 -2.11
C GLY A 458 -10.19 -28.18 -1.81
N HIS A 459 -9.75 -28.49 -0.59
CA HIS A 459 -9.29 -29.84 -0.25
C HIS A 459 -10.45 -30.84 -0.35
N SER A 460 -10.21 -32.00 -0.95
CA SER A 460 -11.23 -33.04 -1.06
C SER A 460 -11.47 -33.71 0.30
N GLU A 461 -12.57 -34.45 0.46
CA GLU A 461 -12.83 -35.16 1.73
C GLU A 461 -11.70 -36.12 2.07
N LYS A 462 -11.17 -36.83 1.06
CA LYS A 462 -10.02 -37.73 1.21
C LYS A 462 -8.75 -36.99 1.64
N ASP A 463 -8.48 -35.82 1.05
CA ASP A 463 -7.31 -35.00 1.44
C ASP A 463 -7.43 -34.51 2.88
N ILE A 464 -8.64 -34.13 3.30
CA ILE A 464 -8.92 -33.69 4.66
C ILE A 464 -8.71 -34.85 5.61
N ASP A 465 -9.26 -36.03 5.32
CA ASP A 465 -9.07 -37.22 6.16
C ASP A 465 -7.59 -37.58 6.31
N ASN A 466 -6.81 -37.48 5.23
CA ASN A 466 -5.36 -37.66 5.29
C ASN A 466 -4.69 -36.62 6.19
N LEU A 467 -4.99 -35.32 6.00
CA LEU A 467 -4.42 -34.24 6.80
C LEU A 467 -4.75 -34.40 8.29
N LEU A 468 -5.97 -34.80 8.61
CA LEU A 468 -6.40 -35.05 10.00
C LEU A 468 -5.68 -36.23 10.65
N GLN A 469 -5.25 -37.21 9.85
CA GLN A 469 -4.41 -38.32 10.29
C GLN A 469 -2.91 -37.99 10.30
N GLY A 470 -2.53 -36.75 9.98
CA GLY A 470 -1.13 -36.32 9.86
C GLY A 470 -0.43 -36.84 8.60
N LYS A 471 -1.19 -37.29 7.61
CA LYS A 471 -0.70 -37.76 6.30
C LYS A 471 -0.80 -36.66 5.25
N TYR A 472 0.03 -36.76 4.21
CA TYR A 472 -0.03 -35.83 3.08
C TYR A 472 -1.22 -36.14 2.17
N PRO A 473 -1.86 -35.11 1.59
CA PRO A 473 -2.76 -35.28 0.46
C PRO A 473 -2.10 -35.95 -0.73
N GLU A 474 -2.91 -36.64 -1.53
CA GLU A 474 -2.44 -37.32 -2.73
C GLU A 474 -2.02 -36.29 -3.80
N MET A 475 -0.98 -36.62 -4.57
CA MET A 475 -0.67 -35.86 -5.76
C MET A 475 -1.75 -36.09 -6.82
N ILE A 476 -2.17 -35.00 -7.47
CA ILE A 476 -3.25 -35.04 -8.44
C ILE A 476 -2.68 -35.21 -9.84
N LYS A 477 -3.09 -36.30 -10.50
CA LYS A 477 -2.77 -36.61 -11.90
C LYS A 477 -3.23 -35.52 -12.87
N ILE A 478 -2.47 -35.38 -13.96
CA ILE A 478 -2.84 -34.57 -15.11
C ILE A 478 -3.94 -35.30 -15.86
N LYS A 479 -5.07 -34.62 -16.07
CA LYS A 479 -6.24 -35.17 -16.75
C LYS A 479 -6.10 -35.01 -18.26
N ASP A 480 -6.69 -35.93 -19.02
CA ASP A 480 -6.67 -35.92 -20.49
C ASP A 480 -7.25 -34.64 -21.08
N ASN A 481 -8.35 -34.11 -20.50
CA ASN A 481 -8.93 -32.84 -20.95
C ASN A 481 -7.97 -31.65 -20.75
N THR A 482 -7.19 -31.64 -19.66
CA THR A 482 -6.17 -30.61 -19.42
C THR A 482 -5.05 -30.71 -20.45
N LEU A 483 -4.63 -31.93 -20.78
CA LEU A 483 -3.61 -32.20 -21.79
C LEU A 483 -4.08 -31.76 -23.18
N LYS A 484 -5.30 -32.15 -23.56
CA LYS A 484 -5.94 -31.75 -24.82
C LYS A 484 -6.03 -30.23 -24.96
N THR A 485 -6.56 -29.54 -23.95
CA THR A 485 -6.66 -28.07 -23.93
C THR A 485 -5.28 -27.43 -24.09
N LYS A 486 -4.25 -27.99 -23.47
CA LYS A 486 -2.88 -27.47 -23.54
C LYS A 486 -2.27 -27.64 -24.93
N ILE A 487 -2.54 -28.76 -25.59
CA ILE A 487 -2.11 -29.02 -26.97
C ILE A 487 -2.82 -28.07 -27.94
N GLU A 488 -4.14 -27.92 -27.84
CA GLU A 488 -4.93 -26.98 -28.66
C GLU A 488 -4.44 -25.53 -28.49
N LEU A 489 -4.03 -25.14 -27.27
CA LEU A 489 -3.44 -23.84 -26.99
C LEU A 489 -2.05 -23.64 -27.62
N ILE A 490 -1.22 -24.68 -27.66
CA ILE A 490 0.08 -24.63 -28.35
C ILE A 490 -0.15 -24.45 -29.85
N GLU A 491 -1.07 -25.23 -30.43
CA GLU A 491 -1.42 -25.16 -31.85
C GLU A 491 -1.96 -23.80 -32.28
N SER A 492 -2.88 -23.23 -31.50
CA SER A 492 -3.53 -21.95 -31.83
C SER A 492 -2.62 -20.71 -31.72
N ARG A 493 -1.50 -20.80 -31.00
CA ARG A 493 -0.62 -19.65 -30.70
C ARG A 493 0.70 -19.65 -31.47
N LEU A 494 1.05 -20.74 -32.15
CA LEU A 494 2.23 -20.78 -33.01
C LEU A 494 1.99 -19.92 -34.26
N LYS A 495 2.93 -19.02 -34.54
CA LYS A 495 2.95 -18.28 -35.81
C LYS A 495 3.23 -19.26 -36.96
N ASP A 496 2.84 -18.91 -38.18
CA ASP A 496 3.10 -19.75 -39.35
C ASP A 496 4.60 -20.10 -39.52
N SER A 497 5.49 -19.20 -39.11
CA SER A 497 6.94 -19.38 -39.11
C SER A 497 7.49 -20.33 -38.03
N GLU A 498 6.65 -20.79 -37.09
CA GLU A 498 7.04 -21.59 -35.92
C GLU A 498 6.35 -22.96 -35.89
N LYS A 499 5.54 -23.28 -36.91
CA LYS A 499 4.80 -24.55 -37.01
C LYS A 499 5.70 -25.79 -36.98
N ASP A 500 6.95 -25.68 -37.46
CA ASP A 500 7.93 -26.78 -37.41
C ASP A 500 8.30 -27.19 -35.97
N LYS A 501 8.07 -26.31 -34.98
CA LYS A 501 8.30 -26.61 -33.55
C LYS A 501 7.12 -27.31 -32.88
N LEU A 502 5.95 -27.33 -33.52
CA LEU A 502 4.72 -27.87 -32.92
C LEU A 502 4.89 -29.33 -32.51
N ASP A 503 5.45 -30.16 -33.39
CA ASP A 503 5.65 -31.59 -33.14
C ASP A 503 6.56 -31.83 -31.93
N ILE A 504 7.65 -31.06 -31.80
CA ILE A 504 8.58 -31.14 -30.66
C ILE A 504 7.86 -30.75 -29.37
N MET A 505 7.14 -29.63 -29.37
CA MET A 505 6.43 -29.13 -28.19
C MET A 505 5.30 -30.07 -27.74
N VAL A 506 4.55 -30.64 -28.67
CA VAL A 506 3.48 -31.61 -28.36
C VAL A 506 4.08 -32.90 -27.79
N LYS A 507 5.11 -33.45 -28.44
CA LYS A 507 5.82 -34.65 -27.93
C LYS A 507 6.39 -34.42 -26.54
N ASP A 508 6.95 -33.25 -26.30
CA ASP A 508 7.50 -32.88 -25.00
C ASP A 508 6.43 -32.82 -23.89
N VAL A 509 5.30 -32.16 -24.15
CA VAL A 509 4.19 -32.07 -23.18
C VAL A 509 3.58 -33.44 -22.90
N LEU A 510 3.39 -34.27 -23.94
CA LEU A 510 2.91 -35.65 -23.78
C LEU A 510 3.87 -36.45 -22.89
N LYS A 511 5.18 -36.44 -23.20
CA LYS A 511 6.20 -37.14 -22.41
C LYS A 511 6.20 -36.69 -20.95
N LYS A 512 6.17 -35.37 -20.71
CA LYS A 512 6.06 -34.78 -19.38
C LYS A 512 4.81 -35.26 -18.65
N ALA A 513 3.65 -35.25 -19.30
CA ALA A 513 2.39 -35.65 -18.69
C ALA A 513 2.39 -37.14 -18.29
N PHE A 514 2.83 -38.03 -19.18
CA PHE A 514 2.91 -39.46 -18.90
C PHE A 514 3.91 -39.76 -17.78
N PHE A 515 5.09 -39.14 -17.84
CA PHE A 515 6.11 -39.31 -16.81
C PHE A 515 5.60 -38.85 -15.44
N TYR A 516 5.01 -37.66 -15.37
CA TYR A 516 4.44 -37.12 -14.14
C TYR A 516 3.37 -38.03 -13.57
N ASN A 517 2.41 -38.48 -14.40
CA ASN A 517 1.33 -39.35 -13.92
C ASN A 517 1.85 -40.69 -13.38
N ARG A 518 2.86 -41.30 -14.02
CA ARG A 518 3.52 -42.51 -13.52
C ARG A 518 4.15 -42.27 -12.13
N LYS A 519 4.92 -41.20 -11.97
CA LYS A 519 5.58 -40.88 -10.70
C LYS A 519 4.58 -40.50 -9.60
N VAL A 520 3.47 -39.85 -9.96
CA VAL A 520 2.34 -39.60 -9.05
C VAL A 520 1.69 -40.90 -8.58
N ASP A 521 1.51 -41.88 -9.47
CA ASP A 521 0.97 -43.19 -9.09
C ASP A 521 1.92 -43.93 -8.13
N GLU A 522 3.23 -43.90 -8.39
CA GLU A 522 4.25 -44.43 -7.47
C GLU A 522 4.17 -43.74 -6.10
N TYR A 523 4.17 -42.40 -6.08
CA TYR A 523 4.11 -41.61 -4.85
C TYR A 523 2.84 -41.91 -4.03
N ASN A 524 1.67 -41.86 -4.68
CA ASN A 524 0.39 -42.10 -4.02
C ASN A 524 0.24 -43.55 -3.53
N TYR A 525 0.85 -44.53 -4.23
CA TYR A 525 0.92 -45.90 -3.75
C TYR A 525 1.70 -45.98 -2.43
N PHE A 526 2.90 -45.37 -2.37
CA PHE A 526 3.72 -45.37 -1.15
C PHE A 526 3.11 -44.58 0.02
N LEU A 527 2.32 -43.54 -0.26
CA LEU A 527 1.56 -42.81 0.75
C LEU A 527 0.50 -43.66 1.45
N ASN A 528 -0.16 -44.56 0.72
CA ASN A 528 -1.28 -45.36 1.23
C ASN A 528 -0.84 -46.69 1.88
N VAL A 529 0.39 -47.15 1.62
CA VAL A 529 0.95 -48.40 2.18
C VAL A 529 1.69 -48.16 3.51
N ARG A 530 1.99 -46.89 3.85
CA ARG A 530 2.56 -46.46 5.14
C ARG A 530 1.48 -45.86 6.04
#